data_AF-A0A7V9W4Q1-F1
#
_entry.id   AF-A0A7V9W4Q1-F1
#
_cell.length_a   1.000
_cell.length_b   1.000
_cell.length_c   1.000
_cell.angle_alpha   90.00
_cell.angle_beta   90.00
_cell.angle_gamma   90.00
#
_symmetry.space_group_name_H-M   'P 1'
#
loop_
_entity.id
_entity.type
_entity.pdbx_description
1 polymer ?
#
loop_
_entity_poly.entity_id
_entity_poly.type
_entity_poly.pdbx_seq_one_letter_code
_entity_poly.pdbx_strand_id
1 'polypeptide(L)'
;MNQEQELQVAHRQRLAAHWIVSLLRSGNIPFIVCGGLAAQGHGASRPLHDIDLFVPEAHFAQVVAAGQGFISKPAQRYNEEGWNLEYVQFRYEGVKVEVGNAGEAYVYDVGRQAWARLDIDFTRYQKITLLGLELPVMRKADLIQYKSWLGRPVDAQDIREMGGRA
;
A
#
# COMPACT_ATOMS: atom_id res chain seq x y z
N MET A 1 7.93 -16.26 17.15
CA MET A 1 7.91 -16.95 15.84
C MET A 1 9.27 -17.61 15.67
N ASN A 2 9.35 -18.81 15.08
CA ASN A 2 10.66 -19.44 14.81
C ASN A 2 11.20 -18.97 13.44
N GLN A 3 12.50 -19.16 13.18
CA GLN A 3 13.15 -18.71 11.93
C GLN A 3 12.50 -19.30 10.68
N GLU A 4 12.02 -20.53 10.74
CA GLU A 4 11.35 -21.21 9.63
C GLU A 4 10.02 -20.52 9.26
N GLN A 5 9.22 -20.15 10.26
CA GLN A 5 7.98 -19.40 10.07
C GLN A 5 8.25 -18.00 9.48
N GLU A 6 9.32 -17.33 9.92
CA GLU A 6 9.73 -16.03 9.37
C GLU A 6 10.12 -16.12 7.89
N LEU A 7 10.92 -17.13 7.52
CA LEU A 7 11.30 -17.40 6.13
C LEU A 7 10.06 -17.70 5.27
N GLN A 8 9.10 -18.46 5.79
CA GLN A 8 7.87 -18.79 5.08
C GLN A 8 6.95 -17.56 4.89
N VAL A 9 6.89 -16.65 5.87
CA VAL A 9 6.17 -15.37 5.74
C VAL A 9 6.83 -14.50 4.67
N ALA A 10 8.15 -14.31 4.74
CA ALA A 10 8.88 -13.51 3.76
C ALA A 10 8.77 -14.07 2.34
N HIS A 11 8.76 -15.40 2.19
CA HIS A 11 8.55 -16.06 0.91
C HIS A 11 7.16 -15.77 0.33
N ARG A 12 6.10 -15.88 1.13
CA ARG A 12 4.72 -15.59 0.69
C ARG A 12 4.53 -14.12 0.33
N GLN A 13 5.14 -13.20 1.08
CA GLN A 13 5.13 -11.77 0.75
C GLN A 13 5.80 -11.49 -0.60
N ARG A 14 6.93 -12.15 -0.87
CA ARG A 14 7.59 -12.08 -2.18
C ARG A 14 6.66 -12.59 -3.29
N LEU A 15 6.04 -13.76 -3.12
CA LEU A 15 5.13 -14.31 -4.11
C LEU A 15 3.94 -13.37 -4.40
N ALA A 16 3.31 -12.83 -3.35
CA ALA A 16 2.20 -11.88 -3.48
C ALA A 16 2.62 -10.58 -4.18
N ALA A 17 3.78 -10.01 -3.82
CA ALA A 17 4.32 -8.83 -4.49
C ALA A 17 4.62 -9.09 -5.97
N HIS A 18 5.26 -10.22 -6.29
CA HIS A 18 5.54 -10.61 -7.67
C HIS A 18 4.27 -10.81 -8.49
N TRP A 19 3.24 -11.45 -7.91
CA TRP A 19 1.95 -11.64 -8.56
C TRP A 19 1.30 -10.31 -8.94
N ILE A 20 1.08 -9.42 -7.97
CA ILE A 20 0.36 -8.16 -8.24
C ILE A 20 1.17 -7.24 -9.16
N VAL A 21 2.50 -7.18 -9.01
CA VAL A 21 3.35 -6.36 -9.88
C VAL A 21 3.40 -6.91 -11.30
N SER A 22 3.38 -8.23 -11.48
CA SER A 22 3.31 -8.83 -12.82
C SER A 22 1.98 -8.54 -13.50
N LEU A 23 0.87 -8.63 -12.76
CA LEU A 23 -0.46 -8.24 -13.22
C LEU A 23 -0.47 -6.77 -13.68
N LEU A 24 0.01 -5.85 -12.84
CA LEU A 24 0.02 -4.42 -13.16
C LEU A 24 0.94 -4.09 -14.35
N ARG A 25 2.15 -4.67 -14.40
CA ARG A 25 3.09 -4.45 -15.50
C ARG A 25 2.62 -5.03 -16.82
N SER A 26 2.03 -6.23 -16.82
CA SER A 26 1.48 -6.83 -18.04
C SER A 26 0.32 -6.01 -18.62
N GLY A 27 -0.45 -5.34 -17.76
CA GLY A 27 -1.49 -4.40 -18.17
C GLY A 27 -1.01 -2.99 -18.51
N ASN A 28 0.31 -2.71 -18.42
CA ASN A 28 0.87 -1.35 -18.47
C ASN A 28 0.19 -0.36 -17.51
N ILE A 29 -0.24 -0.84 -16.35
CA ILE A 29 -0.97 -0.05 -15.35
C ILE A 29 0.06 0.64 -14.45
N PRO A 30 0.07 1.98 -14.38
CA PRO A 30 0.91 2.67 -13.41
C PRO A 30 0.38 2.43 -12.00
N PHE A 31 1.29 2.35 -11.04
CA PHE A 31 0.96 2.10 -9.64
C PHE A 31 1.99 2.76 -8.72
N ILE A 32 1.60 2.98 -7.46
CA ILE A 32 2.51 3.42 -6.40
C ILE A 32 2.29 2.55 -5.17
N VAL A 33 3.36 1.99 -4.65
CA VAL A 33 3.39 1.28 -3.36
C VAL A 33 3.35 2.30 -2.23
N CYS A 34 2.46 2.09 -1.26
CA CYS A 34 2.30 2.93 -0.07
C CYS A 34 2.32 2.06 1.21
N GLY A 35 1.78 2.59 2.31
CA GLY A 35 1.57 1.80 3.52
C GLY A 35 2.84 1.24 4.17
N GLY A 36 2.75 0.02 4.70
CA GLY A 36 3.84 -0.63 5.45
C GLY A 36 5.05 -0.98 4.58
N LEU A 37 4.82 -1.47 3.35
CA LEU A 37 5.91 -1.85 2.44
C LEU A 37 6.72 -0.61 2.01
N ALA A 38 6.04 0.51 1.75
CA ALA A 38 6.71 1.76 1.46
C ALA A 38 7.53 2.26 2.65
N ALA A 39 7.00 2.12 3.88
CA ALA A 39 7.72 2.51 5.09
C ALA A 39 9.00 1.69 5.28
N GLN A 40 8.96 0.38 5.02
CA GLN A 40 10.15 -0.47 5.03
C GLN A 40 11.19 -0.02 4.00
N GLY A 41 10.76 0.39 2.81
CA GLY A 41 11.65 0.99 1.81
C GLY A 41 12.38 2.24 2.27
N HIS A 42 11.84 2.96 3.25
CA HIS A 42 12.42 4.16 3.85
C HIS A 42 13.09 3.93 5.21
N GLY A 43 13.21 2.68 5.65
CA GLY A 43 13.94 2.28 6.86
C GLY A 43 13.09 1.81 8.04
N ALA A 44 11.76 1.75 7.92
CA ALA A 44 10.94 1.15 8.96
C ALA A 44 11.22 -0.35 9.10
N SER A 45 11.15 -0.85 10.33
CA SER A 45 11.62 -2.17 10.73
C SER A 45 10.51 -3.13 11.14
N ARG A 46 9.30 -2.61 11.38
CA ARG A 46 8.18 -3.46 11.81
C ARG A 46 7.83 -4.52 10.75
N PRO A 47 7.28 -5.67 11.17
CA PRO A 47 6.81 -6.69 10.25
C PRO A 47 5.76 -6.14 9.27
N LEU A 48 5.85 -6.62 8.02
CA LEU A 48 4.85 -6.33 6.98
C LEU A 48 3.64 -7.25 7.17
N HIS A 49 2.44 -6.71 7.07
CA HIS A 49 1.19 -7.47 7.23
C HIS A 49 0.44 -7.65 5.91
N ASP A 50 0.55 -6.65 5.04
CA ASP A 50 -0.18 -6.45 3.80
C ASP A 50 0.72 -5.74 2.78
N ILE A 51 0.28 -5.73 1.52
CA ILE A 51 0.90 -4.96 0.45
C ILE A 51 -0.14 -3.94 -0.02
N ASP A 52 0.13 -2.67 0.25
CA ASP A 52 -0.74 -1.57 -0.12
C ASP A 52 -0.21 -0.86 -1.35
N LEU A 53 -1.07 -0.62 -2.33
CA LEU A 53 -0.75 0.20 -3.50
C LEU A 53 -1.97 0.96 -4.01
N PHE A 54 -1.72 2.03 -4.74
CA PHE A 54 -2.74 2.75 -5.50
C PHE A 54 -2.56 2.51 -7.00
N VAL A 55 -3.67 2.59 -7.73
CA VAL A 55 -3.73 2.66 -9.21
C VAL A 55 -4.65 3.80 -9.64
N PRO A 56 -4.49 4.36 -10.85
CA PRO A 56 -5.42 5.36 -11.35
C PRO A 56 -6.82 4.76 -11.54
N GLU A 57 -7.84 5.59 -11.35
CA GLU A 57 -9.25 5.22 -11.52
C GLU A 57 -9.53 4.57 -12.87
N ALA A 58 -8.94 5.10 -13.95
CA ALA A 58 -9.09 4.58 -15.30
C ALA A 58 -8.67 3.11 -15.46
N HIS A 59 -7.84 2.59 -14.56
CA HIS A 59 -7.37 1.20 -14.57
C HIS A 59 -7.96 0.34 -13.46
N PHE A 60 -8.67 0.93 -12.49
CA PHE A 60 -9.09 0.21 -11.28
C PHE A 60 -9.97 -1.01 -11.62
N ALA A 61 -10.99 -0.83 -12.46
CA ALA A 61 -11.86 -1.92 -12.90
C ALA A 61 -11.08 -3.06 -13.61
N GLN A 62 -10.06 -2.71 -14.40
CA GLN A 62 -9.19 -3.70 -15.07
C GLN A 62 -8.40 -4.52 -14.04
N VAL A 63 -7.87 -3.89 -12.99
CA VAL A 63 -7.16 -4.59 -11.91
C VAL A 63 -8.09 -5.54 -11.15
N VAL A 64 -9.29 -5.06 -10.80
CA VAL A 64 -10.30 -5.88 -10.12
C VAL A 64 -10.65 -7.12 -10.94
N ALA A 65 -10.91 -6.96 -12.24
CA ALA A 65 -11.22 -8.06 -13.14
C ALA A 65 -10.06 -9.05 -13.27
N ALA A 66 -8.83 -8.56 -13.43
CA ALA A 66 -7.64 -9.41 -13.57
C ALA A 66 -7.32 -10.20 -12.28
N GLY A 67 -7.68 -9.68 -11.11
CA GLY A 67 -7.48 -10.32 -9.81
C GLY A 67 -8.68 -11.09 -9.26
N GLN A 68 -9.77 -11.23 -10.04
CA GLN A 68 -11.08 -11.70 -9.55
C GLN A 68 -11.02 -12.99 -8.72
N GLY A 69 -10.19 -13.96 -9.13
CA GLY A 69 -10.04 -15.24 -8.45
C GLY A 69 -9.42 -15.17 -7.04
N PHE A 70 -8.82 -14.03 -6.67
CA PHE A 70 -8.17 -13.81 -5.38
C PHE A 70 -8.88 -12.77 -4.52
N ILE A 71 -10.04 -12.26 -4.95
CA ILE A 71 -10.78 -11.26 -4.17
C ILE A 71 -11.20 -11.84 -2.82
N SER A 72 -10.83 -11.14 -1.76
CA SER A 72 -11.17 -11.46 -0.36
C SER A 72 -11.97 -10.35 0.32
N LYS A 73 -11.93 -9.12 -0.22
CA LYS A 73 -12.85 -8.02 0.07
C LYS A 73 -13.21 -7.36 -1.26
N PRO A 74 -14.50 -7.29 -1.62
CA PRO A 74 -14.92 -6.84 -2.95
C PRO A 74 -14.58 -5.37 -3.19
N ALA A 75 -14.39 -5.01 -4.46
CA ALA A 75 -14.19 -3.64 -4.89
C ALA A 75 -15.46 -2.81 -4.65
N GLN A 76 -15.41 -1.89 -3.71
CA GLN A 76 -16.46 -0.89 -3.44
C GLN A 76 -15.88 0.22 -2.57
N ARG A 77 -16.68 1.27 -2.34
CA ARG A 77 -16.35 2.34 -1.41
C ARG A 77 -16.40 1.84 0.04
N TYR A 78 -15.36 2.11 0.80
CA TYR A 78 -15.31 1.89 2.25
C TYR A 78 -14.99 3.20 2.96
N ASN A 79 -15.65 3.43 4.10
CA ASN A 79 -15.34 4.51 5.03
C ASN A 79 -15.07 3.88 6.40
N GLU A 80 -13.81 3.59 6.67
CA GLU A 80 -13.38 2.80 7.83
C GLU A 80 -11.94 3.14 8.22
N GLU A 81 -11.61 2.96 9.49
CA GLU A 81 -10.24 3.02 10.04
C GLU A 81 -9.40 4.29 9.71
N GLY A 82 -10.05 5.39 9.33
CA GLY A 82 -9.39 6.63 8.95
C GLY A 82 -9.26 6.85 7.44
N TRP A 83 -9.92 6.01 6.63
CA TRP A 83 -9.96 6.12 5.18
C TRP A 83 -11.37 6.21 4.65
N ASN A 84 -11.51 6.91 3.53
CA ASN A 84 -12.72 6.92 2.72
C ASN A 84 -12.33 6.83 1.25
N LEU A 85 -12.30 5.62 0.70
CA LEU A 85 -11.90 5.34 -0.68
C LEU A 85 -12.57 4.08 -1.22
N GLU A 86 -12.54 3.92 -2.54
CA GLU A 86 -12.81 2.64 -3.17
C GLU A 86 -11.52 1.82 -3.21
N TYR A 87 -11.59 0.56 -2.77
CA TYR A 87 -10.46 -0.37 -2.87
C TYR A 87 -10.93 -1.82 -2.97
N VAL A 88 -10.04 -2.69 -3.44
CA VAL A 88 -10.22 -4.15 -3.44
C VAL A 88 -9.12 -4.79 -2.60
N GLN A 89 -9.46 -5.81 -1.82
CA GLN A 89 -8.47 -6.65 -1.12
C GLN A 89 -8.40 -8.01 -1.81
N PHE A 90 -7.22 -8.35 -2.28
CA PHE A 90 -6.89 -9.71 -2.71
C PHE A 90 -6.22 -10.50 -1.58
N ARG A 91 -6.35 -11.82 -1.62
CA ARG A 91 -5.59 -12.73 -0.77
C ARG A 91 -4.83 -13.72 -1.66
N TYR A 92 -3.52 -13.54 -1.75
CA TYR A 92 -2.64 -14.38 -2.56
C TYR A 92 -1.58 -15.01 -1.65
N GLU A 93 -1.44 -16.34 -1.69
CA GLU A 93 -0.54 -17.07 -0.79
C GLU A 93 -0.75 -16.71 0.70
N GLY A 94 -2.00 -16.44 1.10
CA GLY A 94 -2.34 -16.00 2.45
C GLY A 94 -2.02 -14.55 2.81
N VAL A 95 -1.28 -13.82 1.96
CA VAL A 95 -0.94 -12.40 2.13
C VAL A 95 -2.06 -11.52 1.59
N LYS A 96 -2.41 -10.47 2.33
CA LYS A 96 -3.34 -9.44 1.86
C LYS A 96 -2.63 -8.50 0.90
N VAL A 97 -3.28 -8.20 -0.22
CA VAL A 97 -2.85 -7.17 -1.17
C VAL A 97 -4.01 -6.22 -1.37
N GLU A 98 -3.84 -4.96 -0.99
CA GLU A 98 -4.87 -3.93 -1.08
C GLU A 98 -4.54 -2.98 -2.22
N VAL A 99 -5.49 -2.85 -3.14
CA VAL A 99 -5.36 -1.93 -4.28
C VAL A 99 -6.42 -0.85 -4.14
N GLY A 100 -5.97 0.36 -3.85
CA GLY A 100 -6.82 1.55 -3.75
C GLY A 100 -7.04 2.20 -5.12
N ASN A 101 -8.27 2.61 -5.38
CA ASN A 101 -8.60 3.53 -6.46
C ASN A 101 -8.22 4.96 -6.05
N ALA A 102 -7.35 5.62 -6.83
CA ALA A 102 -6.90 6.99 -6.54
C ALA A 102 -7.89 8.11 -6.94
N GLY A 103 -8.96 7.82 -7.67
CA GLY A 103 -9.88 8.85 -8.21
C GLY A 103 -10.55 9.72 -7.14
N GLU A 104 -10.98 9.09 -6.04
CA GLU A 104 -11.66 9.73 -4.92
C GLU A 104 -11.23 9.15 -3.57
N ALA A 105 -9.92 9.10 -3.34
CA ALA A 105 -9.36 8.61 -2.08
C ALA A 105 -9.22 9.75 -1.05
N TYR A 106 -9.63 9.48 0.18
CA TYR A 106 -9.50 10.40 1.30
C TYR A 106 -8.93 9.69 2.52
N VAL A 107 -8.20 10.46 3.32
CA VAL A 107 -7.70 10.06 4.62
C VAL A 107 -8.17 11.06 5.66
N TYR A 108 -8.53 10.60 6.84
CA TYR A 108 -8.92 11.47 7.92
C TYR A 108 -7.67 12.04 8.60
N ASP A 109 -7.51 13.36 8.54
CA ASP A 109 -6.45 14.08 9.25
C ASP A 109 -6.86 14.25 10.72
N VAL A 110 -6.27 13.46 11.61
CA VAL A 110 -6.59 13.52 13.05
C VAL A 110 -6.21 14.85 13.69
N GLY A 111 -5.21 15.55 13.16
CA GLY A 111 -4.77 16.85 13.68
C GLY A 111 -5.74 17.98 13.31
N ARG A 112 -6.36 17.90 12.13
CA ARG A 112 -7.36 18.87 11.66
C ARG A 112 -8.81 18.44 11.92
N GLN A 113 -9.03 17.20 12.34
CA GLN A 113 -10.35 16.58 12.48
C GLN A 113 -11.19 16.70 11.19
N ALA A 114 -10.57 16.47 10.04
CA ALA A 114 -11.19 16.66 8.73
C ALA A 114 -10.70 15.64 7.71
N TRP A 115 -11.52 15.34 6.71
CA TRP A 115 -11.11 14.54 5.57
C TRP A 115 -10.17 15.34 4.66
N ALA A 116 -8.97 14.81 4.44
CA ALA A 116 -8.01 15.30 3.46
C ALA A 116 -8.05 14.40 2.22
N ARG A 117 -8.04 15.02 1.04
CA ARG A 117 -7.95 14.29 -0.23
C ARG A 117 -6.54 13.70 -0.39
N LEU A 118 -6.47 12.45 -0.84
CA LEU A 118 -5.22 11.80 -1.24
C LEU A 118 -4.97 12.02 -2.73
N ASP A 119 -4.22 13.05 -3.06
CA ASP A 119 -3.81 13.31 -4.45
C ASP A 119 -2.58 12.48 -4.81
N ILE A 120 -2.81 11.29 -5.36
CA ILE A 120 -1.74 10.36 -5.76
C ILE A 120 -1.20 10.75 -7.13
N ASP A 121 0.02 11.30 -7.16
CA ASP A 121 0.76 11.57 -8.40
C ASP A 121 1.62 10.34 -8.78
N PHE A 122 1.16 9.58 -9.78
CA PHE A 122 1.83 8.38 -10.29
C PHE A 122 3.18 8.63 -10.98
N THR A 123 3.57 9.89 -11.21
CA THR A 123 4.91 10.26 -11.70
C THR A 123 5.87 10.59 -10.56
N ARG A 124 5.35 10.81 -9.35
CA ARG A 124 6.08 11.28 -8.18
C ARG A 124 6.38 10.14 -7.21
N TYR A 125 7.33 9.29 -7.58
CA TYR A 125 7.77 8.17 -6.75
C TYR A 125 9.30 8.11 -6.60
N GLN A 126 9.76 7.22 -5.75
CA GLN A 126 11.15 6.77 -5.67
C GLN A 126 11.22 5.30 -6.07
N LYS A 127 12.19 4.94 -6.91
CA LYS A 127 12.46 3.53 -7.22
C LYS A 127 13.23 2.89 -6.08
N ILE A 128 12.69 1.84 -5.49
CA ILE A 128 13.33 1.11 -4.39
C ILE A 128 13.23 -0.40 -4.65
N THR A 129 14.32 -1.13 -4.43
CA THR A 129 14.31 -2.59 -4.51
C THR A 129 13.76 -3.19 -3.23
N LEU A 130 12.57 -3.78 -3.30
CA LEU A 130 11.89 -4.44 -2.18
C LEU A 130 11.37 -5.80 -2.64
N LEU A 131 11.48 -6.80 -1.78
CA LEU A 131 11.01 -8.16 -2.06
C LEU A 131 11.54 -8.73 -3.39
N GLY A 132 12.73 -8.31 -3.84
CA GLY A 132 13.32 -8.75 -5.12
C GLY A 132 12.80 -8.01 -6.36
N LEU A 133 12.02 -6.94 -6.21
CA LEU A 133 11.44 -6.13 -7.28
C LEU A 133 11.90 -4.67 -7.17
N GLU A 134 12.22 -4.03 -8.28
CA GLU A 134 12.29 -2.57 -8.34
C GLU A 134 10.85 -2.01 -8.34
N LEU A 135 10.44 -1.31 -7.28
CA LEU A 135 9.07 -0.82 -7.10
C LEU A 135 9.00 0.72 -7.15
N PRO A 136 7.93 1.29 -7.74
CA PRO A 136 7.60 2.70 -7.56
C PRO A 136 7.01 2.91 -6.17
N VAL A 137 7.82 3.42 -5.24
CA VAL A 137 7.44 3.64 -3.84
C VAL A 137 7.08 5.11 -3.62
N MET A 138 5.98 5.36 -2.89
CA MET A 138 5.58 6.70 -2.45
C MET A 138 6.78 7.40 -1.81
N ARG A 139 7.04 8.66 -2.20
CA ARG A 139 8.20 9.38 -1.67
C ARG A 139 8.08 9.51 -0.16
N LYS A 140 9.23 9.46 0.50
CA LYS A 140 9.34 9.52 1.96
C LYS A 140 8.55 10.65 2.60
N ALA A 141 8.66 11.87 2.05
CA ALA A 141 7.96 13.04 2.57
C ALA A 141 6.43 12.89 2.46
N ASP A 142 5.95 12.38 1.32
CA ASP A 142 4.53 12.17 1.06
C ASP A 142 3.98 11.06 1.97
N LEU A 143 4.77 10.00 2.19
CA LEU A 143 4.42 8.92 3.11
C LEU A 143 4.40 9.37 4.57
N ILE A 144 5.33 10.22 5.00
CA ILE A 144 5.33 10.83 6.35
C ILE A 144 4.07 11.68 6.54
N GLN A 145 3.72 12.51 5.55
CA GLN A 145 2.51 13.33 5.61
C GLN A 145 1.26 12.45 5.72
N TYR A 146 1.11 11.47 4.83
CA TYR A 146 0.01 10.49 4.86
C TYR A 146 -0.14 9.82 6.24
N LYS A 147 0.98 9.37 6.82
CA LYS A 147 1.01 8.73 8.13
C LYS A 147 0.72 9.69 9.29
N SER A 148 1.14 10.96 9.18
CA SER A 148 0.84 11.98 10.19
C SER A 148 -0.65 12.32 10.24
N TRP A 149 -1.34 12.24 9.10
CA TRP A 149 -2.79 12.41 9.03
C TRP A 149 -3.52 11.27 9.74
N LEU A 150 -3.12 10.01 9.52
CA LEU A 150 -3.73 8.85 10.18
C LEU A 150 -3.46 8.80 11.69
N GLY A 151 -2.24 9.11 12.11
CA GLY A 151 -1.87 9.24 13.53
C GLY A 151 -1.99 7.97 14.37
N ARG A 152 -2.04 6.77 13.78
CA ARG A 152 -2.10 5.52 14.55
C ARG A 152 -0.74 5.23 15.22
N PRO A 153 -0.69 4.38 16.26
CA PRO A 153 0.57 4.04 16.92
C PRO A 153 1.66 3.51 15.97
N VAL A 154 1.27 2.67 15.01
CA VAL A 154 2.18 2.14 13.99
C VAL A 154 2.67 3.21 13.00
N ASP A 155 1.86 4.23 12.73
CA ASP A 155 2.24 5.34 11.86
C ASP A 155 3.29 6.24 12.54
N ALA A 156 3.11 6.51 13.84
CA ALA A 156 4.10 7.23 14.63
C ALA A 156 5.44 6.47 14.73
N GLN A 157 5.39 5.13 14.83
CA GLN A 157 6.59 4.30 14.77
C GLN A 157 7.28 4.41 13.40
N ASP A 158 6.54 4.18 12.32
CA ASP A 158 7.08 4.26 10.95
C ASP A 158 7.70 5.63 10.69
N ILE A 159 7.06 6.74 11.09
CA ILE A 159 7.59 8.10 10.93
C ILE A 159 8.95 8.26 11.64
N ARG A 160 9.07 7.81 12.89
CA ARG A 160 10.33 7.91 13.65
C ARG A 160 11.44 7.09 13.00
N GLU A 161 11.15 5.87 12.58
CA GLU A 161 12.15 4.97 11.98
C GLU A 161 12.59 5.44 10.59
N MET A 162 11.67 6.05 9.85
CA MET A 162 12.00 6.79 8.64
C MET A 162 12.75 8.10 8.94
N GLY A 163 12.99 8.51 10.19
CA GLY A 163 13.70 9.75 10.51
C GLY A 163 12.88 11.03 10.26
N GLY A 164 11.55 10.91 10.22
CA GLY A 164 10.62 12.04 10.31
C GLY A 164 10.40 12.49 11.76
N ARG A 165 9.86 13.70 11.93
CA ARG A 165 9.33 14.14 13.23
C ARG A 165 7.86 13.73 13.29
N ALA A 166 7.51 12.96 14.31
CA ALA A 166 6.12 12.58 14.61
C ALA A 166 5.40 13.72 15.33
#